data_AF-A0A8H4SD13-F1
#
_entry.id   AF-A0A8H4SD13-F1
#
_cell.length_a   1.000
_cell.length_b   1.000
_cell.length_c   1.000
_cell.angle_alpha   90.00
_cell.angle_beta   90.00
_cell.angle_gamma   90.00
#
_symmetry.space_group_name_H-M   'P 1'
#
loop_
_entity.id
_entity.type
_entity.pdbx_description
1 polymer ?
#
loop_
_entity_poly.entity_id
_entity_poly.type
_entity_poly.pdbx_seq_one_letter_code
_entity_poly.pdbx_strand_id
1 'polypeptide(L)'
;MTLDDLSSYSVPIRNVSQIDYRSFKVTSTTAPSSGIVAMSVLKALNTYDNFFAPDNVNLSTHRMDEAIPFGYGERANLGDPSFVKEMGQYQEDMLKQSTIDAIRGKISDFHTLNVSAYDPP
;
A
#
# COMPACT_ATOMS: atom_id res chain seq x y z
N MET A 1 -7.13 -31.64 3.07
CA MET A 1 -7.67 -31.58 1.71
C MET A 1 -8.40 -32.88 1.42
N THR A 2 -9.73 -32.84 1.31
CA THR A 2 -10.65 -33.95 1.03
C THR A 2 -11.56 -33.62 -0.17
N LEU A 3 -12.41 -34.54 -0.59
CA LEU A 3 -13.44 -34.25 -1.61
C LEU A 3 -14.45 -33.19 -1.12
N ASP A 4 -14.68 -33.10 0.18
CA ASP A 4 -15.56 -32.08 0.78
C ASP A 4 -14.96 -30.68 0.66
N ASP A 5 -13.63 -30.53 0.75
CA ASP A 5 -12.96 -29.25 0.52
C ASP A 5 -13.17 -28.77 -0.93
N LEU A 6 -13.18 -29.69 -1.91
CA LEU A 6 -13.39 -29.36 -3.32
C LEU A 6 -14.85 -28.97 -3.61
N SER A 7 -15.82 -29.70 -3.03
CA SER A 7 -17.24 -29.42 -3.23
C SER A 7 -17.70 -28.15 -2.52
N SER A 8 -17.02 -27.78 -1.43
CA SER A 8 -17.33 -26.59 -0.63
C SER A 8 -16.61 -25.31 -1.09
N TYR A 9 -15.67 -25.40 -2.04
CA TYR A 9 -14.93 -24.24 -2.53
C TYR A 9 -15.87 -23.26 -3.25
N SER A 10 -15.80 -21.99 -2.89
CA SER A 10 -16.56 -20.91 -3.52
C SER A 10 -15.67 -19.71 -3.80
N VAL A 11 -15.97 -19.00 -4.89
CA VAL A 11 -15.24 -17.79 -5.29
C VAL A 11 -16.06 -16.56 -4.86
N PRO A 12 -15.58 -15.74 -3.91
CA PRO A 12 -16.24 -14.51 -3.53
C PRO A 12 -15.98 -13.40 -4.57
N ILE A 13 -17.02 -12.67 -4.94
CA ILE A 13 -16.90 -11.42 -5.70
C ILE A 13 -16.67 -10.29 -4.70
N ARG A 14 -15.59 -9.52 -4.89
CA ARG A 14 -15.17 -8.45 -3.99
C ARG A 14 -15.03 -7.13 -4.75
N ASN A 15 -15.23 -6.02 -4.04
CA ASN A 15 -14.99 -4.70 -4.57
C ASN A 15 -13.50 -4.49 -4.85
N VAL A 16 -13.20 -3.68 -5.86
CA VAL A 16 -11.84 -3.20 -6.14
C VAL A 16 -11.56 -1.92 -5.36
N SER A 17 -10.29 -1.59 -5.20
CA SER A 17 -9.88 -0.24 -4.78
C SER A 17 -9.38 0.57 -5.98
N GLN A 18 -9.48 1.89 -5.87
CA GLN A 18 -9.03 2.82 -6.90
C GLN A 18 -8.33 4.03 -6.28
N ILE A 19 -7.24 4.46 -6.90
CA ILE A 19 -6.55 5.71 -6.56
C ILE A 19 -6.29 6.52 -7.83
N ASP A 20 -6.14 7.83 -7.67
CA ASP A 20 -5.59 8.69 -8.72
C ASP A 20 -4.06 8.76 -8.58
N TYR A 21 -3.36 8.55 -9.69
CA TYR A 21 -1.90 8.61 -9.77
C TYR A 21 -1.49 9.27 -11.08
N ARG A 22 -0.93 10.49 -11.00
CA ARG A 22 -0.36 11.24 -12.13
C ARG A 22 -1.19 11.24 -13.41
N SER A 23 -2.43 11.76 -13.35
CA SER A 23 -3.41 11.80 -14.46
C SER A 23 -4.03 10.46 -14.86
N PHE A 24 -3.66 9.37 -14.19
CA PHE A 24 -4.26 8.05 -14.40
C PHE A 24 -5.08 7.61 -13.19
N LYS A 25 -6.03 6.71 -13.43
CA LYS A 25 -6.74 5.98 -12.39
C LYS A 25 -6.18 4.58 -12.28
N VAL A 26 -5.59 4.25 -11.13
CA VAL A 26 -5.05 2.91 -10.84
C VAL A 26 -6.13 2.11 -10.14
N THR A 27 -6.41 0.90 -10.63
CA THR A 27 -7.39 -0.03 -10.04
C THR A 27 -6.68 -1.33 -9.66
N SER A 28 -6.98 -1.87 -8.48
CA SER A 28 -6.32 -3.08 -7.96
C SER A 28 -7.20 -3.81 -6.95
N THR A 29 -6.80 -5.03 -6.61
CA THR A 29 -7.48 -5.91 -5.66
C THR A 29 -7.32 -5.44 -4.21
N THR A 30 -8.34 -5.66 -3.40
CA THR A 30 -8.28 -5.50 -1.94
C THR A 30 -7.72 -6.77 -1.27
N ALA A 31 -7.59 -6.74 0.06
CA ALA A 31 -7.40 -7.90 0.92
C ALA A 31 -8.41 -9.01 0.53
N PRO A 32 -8.01 -10.29 0.51
CA PRO A 32 -6.75 -10.85 1.04
C PRO A 32 -5.49 -10.63 0.18
N SER A 33 -5.60 -9.97 -0.99
CA SER A 33 -4.44 -9.60 -1.81
C SER A 33 -3.75 -8.34 -1.27
N SER A 34 -2.59 -7.99 -1.84
CA SER A 34 -1.77 -6.83 -1.45
C SER A 34 -1.89 -5.63 -2.41
N GLY A 35 -2.96 -5.51 -3.18
CA GLY A 35 -3.14 -4.38 -4.10
C GLY A 35 -3.20 -3.02 -3.39
N ILE A 36 -3.79 -2.98 -2.19
CA ILE A 36 -3.82 -1.77 -1.34
C ILE A 36 -2.41 -1.33 -0.92
N VAL A 37 -1.50 -2.27 -0.67
CA VAL A 37 -0.11 -1.96 -0.30
C VAL A 37 0.58 -1.20 -1.43
N ALA A 38 0.48 -1.72 -2.66
CA ALA A 38 1.04 -1.05 -3.83
C ALA A 38 0.40 0.34 -4.05
N MET A 39 -0.90 0.46 -3.82
CA MET A 39 -1.60 1.75 -3.91
C MET A 39 -1.14 2.75 -2.86
N SER A 40 -0.92 2.33 -1.61
CA SER A 40 -0.39 3.19 -0.54
C SER A 40 0.98 3.75 -0.93
N VAL A 41 1.88 2.87 -1.40
CA VAL A 41 3.20 3.27 -1.94
C VAL A 41 3.05 4.27 -3.08
N LEU A 42 2.20 3.97 -4.08
CA LEU A 42 1.97 4.88 -5.20
C LEU A 42 1.42 6.23 -4.74
N LYS A 43 0.48 6.27 -3.79
CA LYS A 43 -0.04 7.53 -3.25
C LYS A 43 1.05 8.33 -2.54
N ALA A 44 1.92 7.70 -1.75
CA ALA A 44 3.08 8.35 -1.14
C ALA A 44 4.00 8.94 -2.22
N LEU A 45 4.31 8.18 -3.27
CA LEU A 45 5.13 8.65 -4.38
C LEU A 45 4.47 9.75 -5.22
N ASN A 46 3.14 9.82 -5.23
CA ASN A 46 2.38 10.86 -5.92
C ASN A 46 2.52 12.25 -5.25
N THR A 47 2.95 12.30 -3.98
CA THR A 47 3.19 13.58 -3.26
C THR A 47 4.48 14.29 -3.67
N TYR A 48 5.34 13.64 -4.45
CA TYR A 48 6.57 14.22 -4.94
C TYR A 48 6.39 14.80 -6.34
N ASP A 49 6.72 16.08 -6.49
CA ASP A 49 6.84 16.72 -7.80
C ASP A 49 8.07 16.21 -8.54
N ASN A 50 8.02 16.20 -9.88
CA ASN A 50 9.12 15.80 -10.76
C ASN A 50 9.73 14.42 -10.43
N PHE A 51 8.90 13.49 -9.94
CA PHE A 51 9.32 12.12 -9.64
C PHE A 51 9.79 11.41 -10.92
N PHE A 52 11.00 10.85 -10.88
CA PHE A 52 11.72 10.28 -12.02
C PHE A 52 11.93 11.21 -13.22
N ALA A 53 11.91 12.54 -13.01
CA ALA A 53 12.48 13.46 -13.99
C ALA A 53 13.99 13.15 -14.20
N PRO A 54 14.56 13.40 -15.39
CA PRO A 54 15.93 12.99 -15.72
C PRO A 54 17.02 13.47 -14.74
N ASP A 55 16.83 14.64 -14.13
CA ASP A 55 17.73 15.24 -13.15
C ASP A 55 17.48 14.78 -11.70
N ASN A 56 16.40 14.03 -11.45
CA ASN A 56 15.92 13.64 -10.13
C ASN A 56 15.83 12.11 -9.95
N VAL A 57 16.37 11.32 -10.88
CA VAL A 57 16.24 9.85 -10.89
C VAL A 57 16.76 9.22 -9.61
N ASN A 58 17.97 9.56 -9.17
CA ASN A 58 18.58 8.94 -7.98
C ASN A 58 17.77 9.20 -6.70
N LEU A 59 17.32 10.44 -6.51
CA LEU A 59 16.52 10.81 -5.35
C LEU A 59 15.10 10.21 -5.43
N SER A 60 14.55 10.09 -6.63
CA SER A 60 13.27 9.40 -6.85
C SER A 60 13.37 7.91 -6.53
N THR A 61 14.45 7.25 -6.93
CA THR A 61 14.73 5.87 -6.54
C THR A 61 14.84 5.73 -5.02
N HIS A 62 15.59 6.61 -4.35
CA HIS A 62 15.69 6.61 -2.89
C HIS A 62 14.31 6.76 -2.21
N ARG A 63 13.50 7.72 -2.66
CA ARG A 63 12.13 7.93 -2.13
C ARG A 63 11.21 6.75 -2.41
N MET A 64 11.38 6.07 -3.53
CA MET A 64 10.67 4.82 -3.85
C MET A 64 11.09 3.69 -2.90
N ASP A 65 12.39 3.51 -2.72
CA ASP A 65 12.97 2.50 -1.84
C ASP A 65 12.56 2.74 -0.37
N GLU A 66 12.39 3.99 0.07
CA GLU A 66 11.87 4.32 1.40
C GLU A 66 10.35 4.15 1.53
N ALA A 67 9.57 4.41 0.48
CA ALA A 67 8.12 4.29 0.52
C ALA A 67 7.65 2.82 0.58
N ILE A 68 8.37 1.90 -0.08
CA ILE A 68 8.02 0.49 -0.14
C ILE A 68 7.97 -0.16 1.27
N PRO A 69 8.99 -0.01 2.15
CA PRO A 69 8.96 -0.50 3.53
C PRO A 69 7.76 -0.01 4.34
N PHE A 70 7.33 1.25 4.19
CA PHE A 70 6.10 1.73 4.85
C PHE A 70 4.86 0.94 4.40
N GLY A 71 4.72 0.70 3.10
CA GLY A 71 3.64 -0.16 2.59
C GLY A 71 3.72 -1.60 3.12
N TYR A 72 4.92 -2.15 3.27
CA TYR A 72 5.12 -3.48 3.87
C TYR A 72 4.87 -3.50 5.38
N GLY A 73 5.13 -2.41 6.09
CA GLY A 73 4.72 -2.22 7.47
C GLY A 73 3.19 -2.31 7.60
N GLU A 74 2.45 -1.56 6.79
CA GLU A 74 0.99 -1.64 6.74
C GLU A 74 0.49 -3.05 6.37
N ARG A 75 1.20 -3.73 5.46
CA ARG A 75 0.88 -5.11 5.05
C ARG A 75 0.84 -6.08 6.22
N ALA A 76 1.67 -5.88 7.25
CA ALA A 76 1.74 -6.78 8.39
C ALA A 76 0.40 -6.93 9.14
N ASN A 77 -0.48 -5.93 9.03
CA ASN A 77 -1.80 -5.92 9.65
C ASN A 77 -2.94 -6.36 8.71
N LEU A 78 -2.65 -6.70 7.44
CA LEU A 78 -3.65 -7.19 6.49
C LEU A 78 -3.94 -8.68 6.68
N GLY A 79 -5.21 -9.05 6.58
CA GLY A 79 -5.69 -10.43 6.58
C GLY A 79 -6.89 -10.63 5.67
N ASP A 80 -7.38 -11.87 5.55
CA ASP A 80 -8.58 -12.14 4.76
C ASP A 80 -9.81 -11.49 5.42
N PRO A 81 -10.52 -10.56 4.75
CA PRO A 81 -11.69 -9.86 5.32
C PRO A 81 -12.85 -10.79 5.72
N SER A 82 -12.84 -12.03 5.22
CA SER A 82 -13.83 -13.05 5.56
C SER A 82 -13.57 -13.65 6.95
N PHE A 83 -12.37 -13.44 7.51
CA PHE A 83 -11.92 -14.01 8.79
C PHE A 83 -11.41 -12.95 9.78
N VAL A 84 -10.82 -11.86 9.28
CA VAL A 84 -10.31 -10.75 10.08
C VAL A 84 -11.25 -9.57 9.94
N LYS A 85 -11.77 -9.09 11.08
CA LYS A 85 -12.70 -7.96 11.12
C LYS A 85 -12.00 -6.66 10.74
N GLU A 86 -12.79 -5.66 10.35
CA GLU A 86 -12.34 -4.28 10.14
C GLU A 86 -11.34 -4.06 9.00
N MET A 87 -11.02 -5.11 8.20
CA MET A 87 -10.14 -4.98 7.04
C MET A 87 -10.64 -3.97 6.01
N GLY A 88 -11.95 -3.76 5.88
CA GLY A 88 -12.49 -2.69 5.04
C GLY A 88 -11.99 -1.31 5.47
N GLN A 89 -12.20 -0.97 6.75
CA GLN A 89 -11.79 0.32 7.31
C GLN A 89 -10.26 0.49 7.29
N TYR A 90 -9.51 -0.55 7.65
CA TYR A 90 -8.06 -0.48 7.67
C TYR A 90 -7.47 -0.19 6.27
N GLN A 91 -8.01 -0.83 5.22
CA GLN A 91 -7.59 -0.57 3.85
C GLN A 91 -7.96 0.84 3.36
N GLU A 92 -9.11 1.37 3.79
CA GLU A 92 -9.46 2.78 3.54
C GLU A 92 -8.47 3.71 4.25
N ASP A 93 -8.11 3.39 5.49
CA ASP A 93 -7.17 4.17 6.31
C ASP A 93 -5.76 4.20 5.71
N MET A 94 -5.26 3.08 5.18
CA MET A 94 -3.99 3.03 4.43
C MET A 94 -3.97 4.05 3.27
N LEU A 95 -5.12 4.27 2.62
CA LEU A 95 -5.21 5.17 1.47
C LEU A 95 -5.68 6.59 1.83
N LYS A 96 -5.99 6.89 3.10
CA LYS A 96 -6.36 8.25 3.53
C LYS A 96 -5.19 9.20 3.33
N GLN A 97 -5.48 10.42 2.86
CA GLN A 97 -4.44 11.41 2.61
C GLN A 97 -3.60 11.71 3.86
N SER A 98 -4.23 11.74 5.04
CA SER A 98 -3.53 11.92 6.32
C SER A 98 -2.47 10.84 6.59
N THR A 99 -2.73 9.59 6.23
CA THR A 99 -1.78 8.48 6.37
C THR A 99 -0.63 8.65 5.40
N ILE A 100 -0.94 9.00 4.16
CA ILE A 100 0.04 9.26 3.10
C ILE A 100 0.95 10.43 3.47
N ASP A 101 0.41 11.52 4.01
CA ASP A 101 1.17 12.68 4.46
C ASP A 101 2.07 12.33 5.65
N ALA A 102 1.60 11.48 6.57
CA ALA A 102 2.40 10.99 7.70
C ALA A 102 3.57 10.12 7.23
N ILE A 103 3.36 9.22 6.26
CA ILE A 103 4.42 8.44 5.62
C ILE A 103 5.43 9.38 4.95
N ARG A 104 4.93 10.30 4.11
CA ARG A 104 5.76 11.27 3.38
C ARG A 104 6.62 12.12 4.32
N GLY A 105 6.08 12.52 5.46
CA GLY A 105 6.79 13.30 6.49
C GLY A 105 7.91 12.55 7.20
N LYS A 106 7.91 11.21 7.18
CA LYS A 106 8.98 10.37 7.75
C LYS A 106 10.12 10.08 6.77
N ILE A 107 9.87 10.13 5.47
CA ILE A 107 10.89 9.83 4.45
C ILE A 107 11.94 10.95 4.41
N SER A 108 13.18 10.59 4.75
CA SER A 108 14.36 11.46 4.65
C SER A 108 14.96 11.36 3.26
N ASP A 109 15.37 12.48 2.65
CA ASP A 109 16.07 12.47 1.36
C ASP A 109 17.56 12.05 1.46
N PHE A 110 18.08 11.88 2.68
CA PHE A 110 19.52 11.72 2.93
C PHE A 110 19.92 10.36 3.51
N HIS A 111 18.99 9.61 4.08
CA HIS A 111 19.27 8.31 4.69
C HIS A 111 18.00 7.45 4.78
N THR A 112 18.21 6.15 4.97
CA THR A 112 17.15 5.19 5.34
C THR A 112 16.87 5.22 6.84
N LEU A 113 15.81 4.57 7.28
CA LEU A 113 15.41 4.49 8.69
C LEU A 113 15.72 3.10 9.26
N ASN A 114 15.67 2.99 10.59
CA ASN A 114 15.67 1.68 11.24
C ASN A 114 14.31 0.99 10.99
N VAL A 115 14.29 -0.34 10.98
CA VAL A 115 13.11 -1.18 10.73
C VAL A 115 11.91 -0.73 11.56
N SER A 116 12.12 -0.44 12.85
CA SER A 116 11.05 0.00 13.76
C SER A 116 10.36 1.32 13.38
N ALA A 117 10.94 2.12 12.49
CA ALA A 117 10.33 3.37 12.04
C ALA A 117 9.24 3.16 10.97
N TYR A 118 9.27 2.01 10.29
CA TYR A 118 8.32 1.64 9.23
C TYR A 118 7.08 0.92 9.78
N ASP A 119 7.07 0.57 11.07
CA ASP A 119 5.90 -0.03 11.69
C ASP A 119 4.73 0.98 11.71
N PRO A 120 3.53 0.57 11.25
CA PRO A 120 2.34 1.40 11.35
C PRO A 120 1.94 1.55 12.83
N PRO A 121 1.37 2.71 13.23
CA PRO A 121 0.84 2.90 14.57
C PRO A 121 -0.36 1.99 14.87
#